data_AF-H3H7G5-F1
#
_entry.id   AF-H3H7G5-F1
#
_cell.length_a   1.000
_cell.length_b   1.000
_cell.length_c   1.000
_cell.angle_alpha   90.00
_cell.angle_beta   90.00
_cell.angle_gamma   90.00
#
_symmetry.space_group_name_H-M   'P 1'
#
loop_
_entity.id
_entity.type
_entity.pdbx_description
1 polymer ?
#
loop_
_entity_poly.entity_id
_entity_poly.type
_entity_poly.pdbx_seq_one_letter_code
_entity_poly.pdbx_strand_id
1 'polypeptide(L)'
;MGKPAAPAKEEFSKLQTQLHQSAQDTLTYLETLKHNLGNYDHKYHLHLSSSATAFFDDGLDHAKDAVKELRHAAAHIHKDAGVAEVDTARRAMEQVFNALADLHKVANAYDAEHPMPNSKHNDKKPTTSEKVEWLVSTTRDASFSGFAPLQRQIVEVQVAIGVIEKPSIKARAKETVHHVTDKIKGEFKSSPRPKAEQQAEASAHNV
;
A
#
# COMPACT_ATOMS: atom_id res chain seq x y z
N MET A 1 31.25 -13.32 -7.29
CA MET A 1 29.82 -13.34 -6.86
C MET A 1 29.37 -14.79 -6.85
N GLY A 2 28.89 -15.29 -5.72
CA GLY A 2 28.52 -16.71 -5.54
C GLY A 2 27.17 -17.01 -6.20
N LYS A 3 27.05 -18.15 -6.88
CA LYS A 3 25.79 -18.63 -7.46
C LYS A 3 24.70 -18.72 -6.38
N PRO A 4 23.46 -18.26 -6.64
CA PRO A 4 22.37 -18.41 -5.69
C PRO A 4 22.04 -19.89 -5.44
N ALA A 5 21.74 -20.21 -4.18
CA ALA A 5 21.35 -21.55 -3.75
C ALA A 5 20.04 -21.99 -4.43
N ALA A 6 19.80 -23.30 -4.56
CA ALA A 6 18.59 -23.85 -5.18
C ALA A 6 17.25 -23.23 -4.71
N PRO A 7 17.00 -22.96 -3.41
CA PRO A 7 15.76 -22.31 -2.98
C PRO A 7 15.61 -20.87 -3.50
N ALA A 8 16.69 -20.12 -3.65
CA ALA A 8 16.63 -18.76 -4.19
C ALA A 8 16.19 -18.76 -5.67
N LYS A 9 16.57 -19.77 -6.45
CA LYS A 9 16.19 -19.88 -7.87
C LYS A 9 14.68 -20.07 -8.07
N GLU A 10 14.04 -20.83 -7.19
CA GLU A 10 12.59 -21.01 -7.21
C GLU A 10 11.87 -19.69 -6.91
N GLU A 11 12.31 -18.98 -5.87
CA GLU A 11 11.74 -17.69 -5.50
C GLU A 11 11.92 -16.62 -6.59
N PHE A 12 13.04 -16.63 -7.31
CA PHE A 12 13.22 -15.77 -8.50
C PHE A 12 12.24 -16.09 -9.63
N SER A 13 11.97 -17.37 -9.90
CA SER A 13 11.01 -17.77 -10.93
C SER A 13 9.58 -17.34 -10.58
N LYS A 14 9.19 -17.49 -9.30
CA LYS A 14 7.92 -16.99 -8.78
C LYS A 14 7.83 -15.46 -8.88
N LEU A 15 8.89 -14.76 -8.50
CA LEU A 15 8.97 -13.29 -8.61
C LEU A 15 8.80 -12.84 -10.06
N GLN A 16 9.54 -13.44 -11.00
CA GLN A 16 9.41 -13.14 -12.43
C GLN A 16 7.97 -13.32 -12.91
N THR A 17 7.34 -14.44 -12.57
CA THR A 17 5.95 -14.75 -12.94
C THR A 17 4.99 -13.70 -12.38
N GLN A 18 5.12 -13.33 -11.10
CA GLN A 18 4.23 -12.35 -10.48
C GLN A 18 4.44 -10.93 -11.01
N LEU A 19 5.68 -10.55 -11.37
CA LEU A 19 5.94 -9.27 -12.02
C LEU A 19 5.26 -9.18 -13.39
N HIS A 20 5.36 -10.24 -14.21
CA HIS A 20 4.67 -10.31 -15.49
C HIS A 20 3.15 -10.26 -15.34
N GLN A 21 2.59 -11.02 -14.40
CA GLN A 21 1.15 -11.00 -14.14
C GLN A 21 0.69 -9.63 -13.67
N SER A 22 1.39 -9.01 -12.72
CA SER A 22 1.04 -7.69 -12.20
C SER A 22 1.10 -6.62 -13.29
N ALA A 23 2.10 -6.68 -14.17
CA ALA A 23 2.20 -5.79 -15.32
C ALA A 23 1.03 -5.99 -16.30
N GLN A 24 0.66 -7.24 -16.58
CA GLN A 24 -0.45 -7.56 -17.48
C GLN A 24 -1.81 -7.14 -16.92
N ASP A 25 -2.07 -7.43 -15.64
CA ASP A 25 -3.30 -7.03 -14.96
C ASP A 25 -3.42 -5.50 -14.92
N THR A 26 -2.32 -4.80 -14.61
CA THR A 26 -2.29 -3.34 -14.60
C THR A 26 -2.52 -2.76 -16.00
N LEU A 27 -1.91 -3.33 -17.04
CA LEU A 27 -2.16 -2.88 -18.41
C LEU A 27 -3.63 -3.07 -18.81
N THR A 28 -4.21 -4.22 -18.45
CA THR A 28 -5.63 -4.53 -18.69
C THR A 28 -6.54 -3.52 -17.99
N TYR A 29 -6.22 -3.18 -16.74
CA TYR A 29 -6.88 -2.10 -16.00
C TYR A 29 -6.82 -0.77 -16.75
N LEU A 30 -5.64 -0.34 -17.20
CA LEU A 30 -5.45 0.97 -17.86
C LEU A 30 -6.21 1.05 -19.19
N GLU A 31 -6.21 -0.01 -20.00
CA GLU A 31 -6.98 -0.04 -21.25
C GLU A 31 -8.48 -0.03 -20.99
N THR A 32 -8.95 -0.79 -19.99
CA THR A 32 -10.36 -0.82 -19.60
C THR A 32 -10.80 0.54 -19.05
N LEU A 33 -9.94 1.20 -18.26
CA LEU A 33 -10.21 2.53 -17.72
C LEU A 33 -10.34 3.55 -18.85
N LYS A 34 -9.41 3.57 -19.81
CA LYS A 34 -9.48 4.47 -20.96
C LYS A 34 -10.77 4.28 -21.75
N HIS A 35 -11.18 3.03 -21.98
CA HIS A 35 -12.46 2.72 -22.63
C HIS A 35 -13.67 3.24 -21.82
N ASN A 36 -13.66 3.00 -20.51
CA ASN A 36 -14.74 3.44 -19.61
C ASN A 36 -14.85 4.96 -19.53
N LEU A 37 -13.72 5.69 -19.53
CA LEU A 37 -13.69 7.15 -19.61
C LEU A 37 -14.29 7.66 -20.92
N GLY A 38 -14.00 6.99 -22.05
CA GLY A 38 -14.63 7.31 -23.33
C GLY A 38 -16.15 7.10 -23.32
N ASN A 39 -16.63 6.03 -22.69
CA ASN A 39 -18.06 5.78 -22.51
C ASN A 39 -18.71 6.84 -21.60
N TYR A 40 -18.00 7.28 -20.56
CA TYR A 40 -18.43 8.38 -19.69
C TYR A 40 -18.58 9.67 -20.47
N ASP A 41 -17.56 10.05 -21.25
CA ASP A 41 -17.57 11.24 -22.09
C ASP A 41 -18.73 11.24 -23.09
N HIS A 42 -18.98 10.08 -23.72
CA HIS A 42 -20.10 9.91 -24.64
C HIS A 42 -21.45 10.07 -23.94
N LYS A 43 -21.62 9.46 -22.76
CA LYS A 43 -22.86 9.51 -21.97
C LYS A 43 -23.24 10.94 -21.56
N TYR A 44 -22.24 11.77 -21.25
CA TYR A 44 -22.44 13.15 -20.79
C TYR A 44 -22.21 14.21 -21.88
N HIS A 45 -22.04 13.79 -23.14
CA HIS A 45 -21.81 14.67 -24.29
C HIS A 45 -20.67 15.67 -24.08
N LEU A 46 -19.57 15.22 -23.47
CA LEU A 46 -18.43 16.07 -23.16
C LEU A 46 -17.58 16.32 -24.40
N HIS A 47 -17.18 17.57 -24.61
CA HIS A 47 -16.26 17.95 -25.68
C HIS A 47 -14.81 17.65 -25.29
N LEU A 48 -13.93 17.51 -26.30
CA LEU A 48 -12.54 17.04 -26.13
C LEU A 48 -11.75 17.79 -25.03
N SER A 49 -11.94 19.10 -24.87
CA SER A 49 -11.21 19.90 -23.87
C SER A 49 -11.73 19.78 -22.43
N SER A 50 -12.94 19.26 -22.25
CA SER A 50 -13.59 19.07 -20.93
C SER A 50 -13.94 17.61 -20.67
N SER A 51 -13.34 16.70 -21.44
CA SER A 51 -13.61 15.27 -21.41
C SER A 51 -12.74 14.62 -20.33
N ALA A 52 -13.31 13.65 -19.62
CA ALA A 52 -12.58 12.87 -18.63
C ALA A 52 -11.42 12.11 -19.28
N THR A 53 -11.61 11.58 -20.50
CA THR A 53 -10.53 10.91 -21.24
C THR A 53 -9.34 11.83 -21.48
N ALA A 54 -9.58 13.06 -21.96
CA ALA A 54 -8.50 14.02 -22.21
C ALA A 54 -7.81 14.47 -20.92
N PHE A 55 -8.57 14.61 -19.82
CA PHE A 55 -8.03 14.97 -18.51
C PHE A 55 -7.14 13.87 -17.90
N PHE A 56 -7.32 12.62 -18.34
CA PHE A 56 -6.57 11.46 -17.86
C PHE A 56 -5.41 11.04 -18.77
N ASP A 57 -5.34 11.53 -20.01
CA ASP A 57 -4.43 10.98 -21.02
C ASP A 57 -2.96 10.99 -20.56
N ASP A 58 -2.45 12.11 -20.02
CA ASP A 58 -1.08 12.18 -19.50
C ASP A 58 -0.84 11.19 -18.34
N GLY A 59 -1.82 11.05 -17.45
CA GLY A 59 -1.73 10.11 -16.32
C GLY A 59 -1.77 8.65 -16.77
N LEU A 60 -2.58 8.34 -17.77
CA LEU A 60 -2.67 7.00 -18.37
C LEU A 60 -1.37 6.64 -19.08
N ASP A 61 -0.79 7.56 -19.85
CA ASP A 61 0.47 7.34 -20.54
C ASP A 61 1.63 7.16 -19.54
N HIS A 62 1.70 7.99 -18.50
CA HIS A 62 2.67 7.83 -17.42
C HIS A 62 2.54 6.45 -16.73
N ALA A 63 1.32 6.02 -16.43
CA ALA A 63 1.08 4.71 -15.82
C ALA A 63 1.47 3.56 -16.77
N LYS A 64 1.19 3.67 -18.07
CA LYS A 64 1.62 2.68 -19.07
C LYS A 64 3.13 2.59 -19.16
N ASP A 65 3.84 3.71 -19.09
CA ASP A 65 5.31 3.73 -19.09
C ASP A 65 5.88 3.06 -17.82
N ALA A 66 5.32 3.34 -16.64
CA ALA A 66 5.70 2.64 -15.42
C ALA A 66 5.48 1.11 -15.52
N VAL A 67 4.39 0.68 -16.17
CA VAL A 67 4.13 -0.75 -16.42
C VAL A 67 5.15 -1.37 -17.38
N LYS A 68 5.61 -0.62 -18.40
CA LYS A 68 6.69 -1.08 -19.29
C LYS A 68 7.99 -1.28 -18.51
N GLU A 69 8.32 -0.38 -17.59
CA GLU A 69 9.48 -0.53 -16.70
C GLU A 69 9.35 -1.75 -15.78
N LEU A 70 8.16 -2.00 -15.22
CA LEU A 70 7.90 -3.20 -14.41
C LEU A 70 8.11 -4.49 -15.22
N ARG A 71 7.61 -4.52 -16.46
CA ARG A 71 7.79 -5.65 -17.37
C ARG A 71 9.25 -5.81 -17.80
N HIS A 72 9.97 -4.71 -17.99
CA HIS A 72 11.40 -4.74 -18.28
C HIS A 72 12.18 -5.34 -17.10
N ALA A 73 11.92 -4.87 -15.88
CA ALA A 73 12.50 -5.44 -14.67
C ALA A 73 12.20 -6.95 -14.55
N ALA A 74 10.98 -7.38 -14.87
CA ALA A 74 10.59 -8.80 -14.90
C ALA A 74 11.44 -9.63 -15.87
N ALA A 75 11.70 -9.11 -17.07
CA ALA A 75 12.52 -9.78 -18.08
C ALA A 75 14.00 -9.93 -17.63
N HIS A 76 14.46 -9.06 -16.73
CA HIS A 76 15.79 -9.09 -16.14
C HIS A 76 15.90 -9.97 -14.88
N ILE A 77 14.79 -10.51 -14.35
CA ILE A 77 14.84 -11.52 -13.29
C ILE A 77 15.16 -12.88 -13.91
N HIS A 78 16.37 -13.40 -13.66
CA HIS A 78 16.78 -14.74 -14.07
C HIS A 78 17.31 -15.55 -12.87
N LYS A 79 17.60 -16.84 -13.08
CA LYS A 79 18.07 -17.78 -12.03
C LYS A 79 19.38 -17.39 -11.33
N ASP A 80 20.11 -16.42 -11.86
CA ASP A 80 21.37 -15.91 -11.32
C ASP A 80 21.24 -14.42 -10.93
N ALA A 81 20.01 -13.90 -10.89
CA ALA A 81 19.72 -12.55 -10.42
C ALA A 81 20.18 -12.38 -8.96
N GLY A 82 20.56 -11.15 -8.62
CA GLY A 82 21.01 -10.77 -7.31
C GLY A 82 20.18 -9.63 -6.73
N VAL A 83 20.77 -8.96 -5.74
CA VAL A 83 20.12 -7.88 -4.99
C VAL A 83 19.73 -6.71 -5.90
N ALA A 84 20.56 -6.38 -6.89
CA ALA A 84 20.34 -5.23 -7.77
C ALA A 84 19.10 -5.41 -8.65
N GLU A 85 18.87 -6.61 -9.16
CA GLU A 85 17.70 -6.94 -9.97
C GLU A 85 16.42 -6.93 -9.13
N VAL A 86 16.47 -7.45 -7.89
CA VAL A 86 15.35 -7.39 -6.93
C VAL A 86 15.00 -5.95 -6.55
N ASP A 87 16.00 -5.11 -6.29
CA ASP A 87 15.78 -3.70 -6.00
C ASP A 87 15.19 -2.94 -7.20
N THR A 88 15.60 -3.31 -8.41
CA THR A 88 15.04 -2.75 -9.64
C THR A 88 13.58 -3.14 -9.81
N ALA A 89 13.24 -4.42 -9.60
CA ALA A 89 11.86 -4.90 -9.61
C ALA A 89 11.00 -4.20 -8.53
N ARG A 90 11.53 -4.01 -7.32
CA ARG A 90 10.84 -3.29 -6.25
C ARG A 90 10.58 -1.83 -6.63
N ARG A 91 11.58 -1.12 -7.14
CA ARG A 91 11.43 0.28 -7.59
C ARG A 91 10.39 0.39 -8.71
N ALA A 92 10.42 -0.51 -9.69
CA ALA A 92 9.45 -0.49 -10.77
C ALA A 92 8.02 -0.75 -10.27
N MET A 93 7.85 -1.67 -9.30
CA MET A 93 6.55 -1.88 -8.64
C MET A 93 6.07 -0.61 -7.91
N GLU A 94 6.95 0.06 -7.19
CA GLU A 94 6.64 1.32 -6.50
C GLU A 94 6.24 2.43 -7.50
N GLN A 95 6.92 2.52 -8.65
CA GLN A 95 6.55 3.46 -9.72
C GLN A 95 5.15 3.19 -10.25
N VAL A 96 4.80 1.93 -10.53
CA VAL A 96 3.44 1.59 -10.96
C VAL A 96 2.44 1.96 -9.86
N PHE A 97 2.69 1.58 -8.61
CA PHE A 97 1.79 1.92 -7.49
C PHE A 97 1.53 3.43 -7.38
N ASN A 98 2.59 4.24 -7.47
CA ASN A 98 2.48 5.69 -7.40
C ASN A 98 1.70 6.25 -8.60
N ALA A 99 1.97 5.77 -9.81
CA ALA A 99 1.22 6.20 -11.01
C ALA A 99 -0.28 5.86 -10.90
N LEU A 100 -0.63 4.69 -10.35
CA LEU A 100 -2.04 4.33 -10.11
C LEU A 100 -2.68 5.20 -9.02
N ALA A 101 -1.93 5.58 -7.99
CA ALA A 101 -2.40 6.52 -6.97
C ALA A 101 -2.61 7.93 -7.55
N ASP A 102 -1.75 8.35 -8.48
CA ASP A 102 -1.89 9.64 -9.17
C ASP A 102 -3.11 9.65 -10.10
N LEU A 103 -3.44 8.55 -10.80
CA LEU A 103 -4.70 8.43 -11.53
C LEU A 103 -5.93 8.66 -10.64
N HIS A 104 -5.89 8.17 -9.40
CA HIS A 104 -6.97 8.42 -8.44
C HIS A 104 -7.03 9.89 -8.00
N LYS A 105 -5.88 10.58 -7.90
CA LYS A 105 -5.85 12.03 -7.64
C LYS A 105 -6.41 12.81 -8.82
N VAL A 106 -6.06 12.43 -10.06
CA VAL A 106 -6.60 13.02 -11.30
C VAL A 106 -8.13 12.87 -11.32
N ALA A 107 -8.66 11.71 -10.93
CA ALA A 107 -10.10 11.48 -10.82
C ALA A 107 -10.78 12.45 -9.85
N ASN A 108 -10.20 12.62 -8.65
CA ASN A 108 -10.71 13.53 -7.65
C ASN A 108 -10.66 15.00 -8.12
N ALA A 109 -9.58 15.40 -8.79
CA ALA A 109 -9.44 16.74 -9.36
C ALA A 109 -10.51 16.98 -10.44
N TYR A 110 -10.70 16.02 -11.34
CA TYR A 110 -11.74 16.08 -12.37
C TYR A 110 -13.13 16.26 -11.76
N ASP A 111 -13.50 15.41 -10.79
CA ASP A 111 -14.79 15.47 -10.11
C ASP A 111 -15.01 16.79 -9.35
N ALA A 112 -13.93 17.42 -8.86
CA ALA A 112 -13.98 18.71 -8.18
C ALA A 112 -14.17 19.89 -9.16
N GLU A 113 -13.55 19.82 -10.32
CA GLU A 113 -13.66 20.84 -11.38
C GLU A 113 -14.96 20.71 -12.20
N HIS A 114 -15.54 19.50 -12.23
CA HIS A 114 -16.76 19.19 -12.98
C HIS A 114 -17.90 18.73 -12.04
N PRO A 115 -18.34 19.57 -11.09
CA PRO A 115 -19.49 19.24 -10.26
C PRO A 115 -20.72 19.07 -11.16
N MET A 116 -21.30 17.87 -11.13
CA MET A 116 -22.35 17.42 -12.03
C MET A 116 -23.48 18.45 -12.21
N PRO A 117 -23.97 18.69 -13.45
CA PRO A 117 -24.85 19.82 -13.80
C PRO A 117 -26.22 19.80 -13.12
N ASN A 118 -26.68 18.68 -12.56
CA ASN A 118 -27.99 18.59 -11.89
C ASN A 118 -28.04 19.25 -10.49
N SER A 119 -26.93 19.76 -9.96
CA SER A 119 -26.92 20.40 -8.63
C SER A 119 -27.52 21.82 -8.59
N LYS A 120 -27.84 22.45 -9.73
CA LYS A 120 -28.36 23.84 -9.74
C LYS A 120 -29.88 23.97 -9.74
N HIS A 121 -30.65 22.93 -10.12
CA HIS A 121 -32.11 23.04 -10.23
C HIS A 121 -32.93 21.81 -9.78
N ASN A 122 -32.32 20.76 -9.24
CA ASN A 122 -33.05 19.66 -8.59
C ASN A 122 -32.25 19.17 -7.38
N ASP A 123 -32.91 18.92 -6.25
CA ASP A 123 -32.33 18.44 -4.99
C ASP A 123 -31.67 17.03 -5.07
N LYS A 124 -31.41 16.52 -6.28
CA LYS A 124 -30.70 15.25 -6.50
C LYS A 124 -29.20 15.48 -6.54
N LYS A 125 -28.57 15.28 -5.38
CA LYS A 125 -27.13 15.11 -5.25
C LYS A 125 -26.65 14.04 -6.24
N PRO A 126 -25.58 14.27 -7.02
CA PRO A 126 -25.01 13.25 -7.89
C PRO A 126 -24.69 11.99 -7.07
N THR A 127 -25.09 10.85 -7.60
CA THR A 127 -24.83 9.56 -6.96
C THR A 127 -23.35 9.23 -7.08
N THR A 128 -22.77 8.53 -6.10
CA THR A 128 -21.34 8.18 -6.09
C THR A 128 -20.93 7.45 -7.38
N SER A 129 -21.84 6.67 -7.99
CA SER A 129 -21.61 5.94 -9.25
C SER A 129 -21.45 6.82 -10.49
N GLU A 130 -21.79 8.11 -10.41
CA GLU A 130 -21.66 9.07 -11.52
C GLU A 130 -20.34 9.85 -11.48
N LYS A 131 -19.51 9.62 -10.47
CA LYS A 131 -18.19 10.22 -10.33
C LYS A 131 -17.13 9.45 -11.11
N VAL A 132 -16.15 10.17 -11.64
CA VAL A 132 -15.01 9.56 -12.32
C VAL A 132 -14.11 8.82 -11.31
N GLU A 133 -13.99 9.30 -10.07
CA GLU A 133 -13.30 8.56 -9.01
C GLU A 133 -13.88 7.15 -8.81
N TRP A 134 -15.20 7.03 -8.76
CA TRP A 134 -15.86 5.73 -8.62
C TRP A 134 -15.58 4.82 -9.81
N LEU A 135 -15.54 5.38 -11.03
CA LEU A 135 -15.20 4.64 -12.24
C LEU A 135 -13.76 4.11 -12.19
N VAL A 136 -12.80 4.94 -11.77
CA VAL A 136 -11.39 4.57 -11.60
C VAL A 136 -11.24 3.45 -10.58
N SER A 137 -11.89 3.59 -9.41
CA SER A 137 -11.84 2.62 -8.31
C SER A 137 -12.47 1.28 -8.70
N THR A 138 -13.68 1.29 -9.26
CA THR A 138 -14.37 0.05 -9.67
C THR A 138 -13.70 -0.67 -10.84
N THR A 139 -13.16 0.08 -11.81
CA THR A 139 -12.41 -0.53 -12.93
C THR A 139 -11.14 -1.21 -12.42
N ARG A 140 -10.47 -0.60 -11.43
CA ARG A 140 -9.27 -1.18 -10.80
C ARG A 140 -9.62 -2.46 -10.07
N ASP A 141 -10.64 -2.43 -9.22
CA ASP A 141 -11.00 -3.57 -8.38
C ASP A 141 -11.50 -4.77 -9.23
N ALA A 142 -12.07 -4.51 -10.41
CA ALA A 142 -12.46 -5.55 -11.36
C ALA A 142 -11.29 -6.15 -12.16
N SER A 143 -10.23 -5.39 -12.38
CA SER A 143 -9.15 -5.74 -13.33
C SER A 143 -7.83 -6.10 -12.64
N PHE A 144 -7.63 -5.68 -11.39
CA PHE A 144 -6.36 -5.74 -10.70
C PHE A 144 -6.52 -6.18 -9.24
N SER A 145 -5.83 -7.25 -8.87
CA SER A 145 -5.91 -7.86 -7.53
C SER A 145 -5.00 -7.20 -6.48
N GLY A 146 -4.23 -6.18 -6.85
CA GLY A 146 -3.33 -5.45 -5.94
C GLY A 146 -1.89 -5.98 -5.93
N PHE A 147 -0.99 -5.21 -5.31
CA PHE A 147 0.44 -5.55 -5.24
C PHE A 147 0.84 -6.42 -4.03
N ALA A 148 -0.11 -6.77 -3.15
CA ALA A 148 0.19 -7.52 -1.93
C ALA A 148 0.83 -8.91 -2.18
N PRO A 149 0.43 -9.69 -3.21
CA PRO A 149 1.15 -10.92 -3.56
C PRO A 149 2.60 -10.64 -3.98
N LEU A 150 2.79 -9.63 -4.85
CA LEU A 150 4.11 -9.26 -5.39
C LEU A 150 5.07 -8.76 -4.29
N GLN A 151 4.57 -7.91 -3.38
CA GLN A 151 5.34 -7.44 -2.22
C GLN A 151 5.82 -8.60 -1.35
N ARG A 152 4.94 -9.58 -1.07
CA ARG A 152 5.31 -10.77 -0.30
C ARG A 152 6.39 -11.58 -1.01
N GLN A 153 6.28 -11.75 -2.32
CA GLN A 153 7.26 -12.49 -3.11
C GLN A 153 8.63 -11.81 -3.17
N ILE A 154 8.67 -10.47 -3.22
CA ILE A 154 9.93 -9.72 -3.10
C ILE A 154 10.61 -10.00 -1.75
N VAL A 155 9.83 -10.03 -0.66
CA VAL A 155 10.36 -10.35 0.68
C VAL A 155 10.88 -11.79 0.75
N GLU A 156 10.17 -12.77 0.20
CA GLU A 156 10.63 -14.17 0.15
C GLU A 156 11.96 -14.30 -0.61
N VAL A 157 12.12 -13.60 -1.74
CA VAL A 157 13.40 -13.55 -2.46
C VAL A 157 14.50 -12.90 -1.62
N GLN A 158 14.22 -11.78 -0.96
CA GLN A 158 15.19 -11.08 -0.09
C GLN A 158 15.64 -11.97 1.09
N VAL A 159 14.73 -12.78 1.65
CA VAL A 159 15.06 -13.79 2.67
C VAL A 159 15.91 -14.91 2.06
N ALA A 160 15.56 -15.41 0.87
CA ALA A 160 16.28 -16.51 0.23
C ALA A 160 17.72 -16.16 -0.18
N ILE A 161 17.99 -14.90 -0.53
CA ILE A 161 19.34 -14.40 -0.87
C ILE A 161 20.10 -13.84 0.34
N GLY A 162 19.51 -13.89 1.54
CA GLY A 162 20.16 -13.48 2.79
C GLY A 162 20.24 -11.96 3.02
N VAL A 163 19.44 -11.15 2.29
CA VAL A 163 19.32 -9.70 2.52
C VAL A 163 18.47 -9.43 3.77
N ILE A 164 17.41 -10.22 3.96
CA ILE A 164 16.57 -10.17 5.17
C ILE A 164 16.84 -11.43 5.99
N GLU A 165 17.17 -11.26 7.27
CA GLU A 165 17.24 -12.40 8.17
C GLU A 165 15.84 -13.02 8.35
N LYS A 166 15.73 -14.32 8.09
CA LYS A 166 14.51 -15.07 8.39
C LYS A 166 14.23 -14.92 9.90
N PRO A 167 13.03 -14.49 10.34
CA PRO A 167 12.76 -14.32 11.75
C PRO A 167 12.94 -15.65 12.48
N SER A 168 14.00 -15.75 13.27
CA SER A 168 14.29 -16.95 14.06
C SER A 168 13.33 -17.02 15.24
N ILE A 169 12.78 -18.22 15.50
CA ILE A 169 11.99 -18.50 16.72
C ILE A 169 12.77 -18.07 17.98
N LYS A 170 14.10 -18.13 17.95
CA LYS A 170 14.99 -17.68 19.03
C LYS A 170 14.94 -16.17 19.26
N ALA A 171 14.71 -15.36 18.22
CA ALA A 171 14.57 -13.91 18.34
C ALA A 171 13.23 -13.54 19.00
N ARG A 172 12.12 -14.18 18.59
CA ARG A 172 10.81 -14.04 19.25
C ARG A 172 10.80 -14.52 20.70
N ALA A 173 11.51 -15.62 20.99
CA ALA A 173 11.65 -16.12 22.35
C ALA A 173 12.47 -15.16 23.24
N LYS A 174 13.54 -14.54 22.71
CA LYS A 174 14.31 -13.52 23.45
C LYS A 174 13.47 -12.29 23.76
N GLU A 175 12.70 -11.76 22.81
CA GLU A 175 11.84 -10.58 23.03
C GLU A 175 10.77 -10.84 24.12
N THR A 176 10.19 -12.04 24.13
CA THR A 176 9.20 -12.44 25.15
C THR A 176 9.85 -12.61 26.54
N VAL A 177 11.07 -13.16 26.62
CA VAL A 177 11.79 -13.33 27.89
C VAL A 177 12.22 -11.98 28.47
N HIS A 178 12.63 -11.01 27.64
CA HIS A 178 12.95 -9.66 28.11
C HIS A 178 11.72 -8.95 28.70
N HIS A 179 10.57 -9.00 28.01
CA HIS A 179 9.34 -8.37 28.51
C HIS A 179 8.80 -9.00 29.81
N VAL A 180 8.97 -10.32 30.01
CA VAL A 180 8.59 -11.00 31.26
C VAL A 180 9.61 -10.73 32.38
N THR A 181 10.91 -10.61 32.06
CA THR A 181 11.95 -10.33 33.06
C THR A 181 11.84 -8.91 33.64
N ASP A 182 11.50 -7.92 32.81
CA ASP A 182 11.26 -6.55 33.26
C ASP A 182 10.00 -6.43 34.13
N LYS A 183 8.98 -7.27 33.88
CA LYS A 183 7.74 -7.29 34.69
C LYS A 183 7.91 -7.92 36.07
N ILE A 184 8.84 -8.87 36.24
CA ILE A 184 9.07 -9.56 37.53
C ILE A 184 9.99 -8.72 38.46
N LYS A 185 10.82 -7.83 37.93
CA LYS A 185 11.70 -6.97 38.75
C LYS A 185 10.97 -5.76 39.37
N GLY A 186 9.75 -5.46 38.91
CA GLY A 186 8.96 -4.29 39.35
C GLY A 186 8.01 -4.50 40.54
N GLU A 187 7.66 -5.73 40.92
CA GLU A 187 6.54 -5.99 41.86
C GLU A 187 6.92 -6.69 43.17
N PHE A 188 8.13 -6.49 43.68
CA PHE A 188 8.49 -6.89 45.06
C PHE A 188 9.11 -5.74 45.86
N LYS A 189 8.30 -4.74 46.20
CA LYS A 189 8.42 -4.04 47.50
C LYS A 189 7.06 -3.89 48.14
N SER A 190 6.76 -4.92 48.93
CA SER A 190 5.71 -5.05 49.92
C SER A 190 5.60 -3.86 50.89
N SER A 191 4.38 -3.33 51.06
CA SER A 191 3.83 -2.78 52.32
C SER A 191 3.61 -3.97 53.31
N PRO A 192 3.50 -3.86 54.68
CA PRO A 192 2.75 -2.85 55.47
C PRO A 192 3.18 -2.50 56.95
N ARG A 193 2.72 -1.32 57.47
CA ARG A 193 2.26 -0.88 58.86
C ARG A 193 3.04 -1.26 60.17
N PRO A 194 2.66 -0.84 61.41
CA PRO A 194 2.37 0.47 62.06
C PRO A 194 3.14 0.68 63.43
N LYS A 195 2.98 1.84 64.12
CA LYS A 195 3.14 2.10 65.60
C LYS A 195 3.07 3.64 65.84
N ALA A 196 2.71 4.24 66.97
CA ALA A 196 1.90 4.01 68.18
C ALA A 196 1.99 5.34 69.00
N GLU A 197 1.02 5.60 69.87
CA GLU A 197 0.73 6.83 70.65
C GLU A 197 1.85 7.38 71.58
N GLN A 198 1.83 8.69 71.87
CA GLN A 198 1.41 9.27 73.19
C GLN A 198 1.56 10.82 73.30
N GLN A 199 0.41 11.49 73.48
CA GLN A 199 -0.05 12.40 74.57
C GLN A 199 0.68 13.72 75.02
N ALA A 200 -0.20 14.69 75.36
CA ALA A 200 -0.09 15.95 76.14
C ALA A 200 -0.04 17.24 75.28
N GLU A 201 -0.76 18.34 75.52
CA GLU A 201 -1.46 18.88 76.71
C GLU A 201 -2.52 19.93 76.27
N ALA A 202 -3.43 20.26 77.18
CA ALA A 202 -4.57 21.16 77.04
C ALA A 202 -4.21 22.66 76.87
N SER A 203 -5.08 23.41 76.18
CA SER A 203 -5.53 24.72 76.67
C SER A 203 -6.75 25.25 75.91
N ALA A 204 -7.48 26.10 76.63
CA ALA A 204 -8.88 26.42 76.47
C ALA A 204 -9.16 27.71 75.68
N HIS A 205 -10.41 27.82 75.22
CA HIS A 205 -11.28 29.02 75.15
C HIS A 205 -11.11 30.14 74.09
N ASN A 206 -12.29 30.70 73.76
CA ASN A 206 -12.70 31.85 72.92
C ASN A 206 -12.98 31.53 71.44
N VAL A 207 -14.17 31.77 70.86
CA VAL A 207 -15.40 32.52 71.22
C VAL A 207 -16.61 31.74 70.71
#